data_AF-A0A6J0UZJ6-F1
#
_entry.id   AF-A0A6J0UZJ6-F1
#
_cell.length_a   1.000
_cell.length_b   1.000
_cell.length_c   1.000
_cell.angle_alpha   90.00
_cell.angle_beta   90.00
_cell.angle_gamma   90.00
#
_symmetry.space_group_name_H-M   'P 1'
#
loop_
_entity.id
_entity.type
_entity.pdbx_description
1 polymer ?
#
loop_
_entity_poly.entity_id
_entity_poly.type
_entity_poly.pdbx_seq_one_letter_code
_entity_poly.pdbx_strand_id
1 'polypeptide(L)'
;NTADQVGFHVAGGFTALEQILQVVTTSTNLNTVSRIPLKSLCSAINVYYLACNHCVENCTYVLFSNKITFLMDLLMHQLMVYVPDDPNATLGRIANKQVFEGLTTGILKIMAVVFGCLISNMAQGNNQNSVPKLIQEMKNKTSPAEVFNSRMQDLISYVVNIGLIEKLSSCFLSVQGPIDENSKIASFLQNATEALRGVCRLCFAVNGRSWTIFEEAHQDPTGLTAALEATDLVGVLHMLYCILFHGTATDLNAASPKESYGENTVQVALQSLRFFNSFAVLDLPAFQSIVGAEGLSLAFRHIVSSLLWYCSQHTCEALLHEVIVCVGYFTVNHLDNQVIVQSGRHPTVLQKLCQLPFQYFSDPRLIKVLFPTLIAACYNNPQNKLILEHEMSCVLLASFIQDFTQSSIQTDNQQREKSLSPLDYLELSNRFPRQTWEEARQFFLKKEKK
;
A
#
# COMPACT_ATOMS: atom_id res chain seq x y z
N ASN A 1 -21.85 11.00 12.98
CA ASN A 1 -22.04 12.32 13.59
C ASN A 1 -20.82 12.61 14.46
N THR A 2 -20.03 13.63 14.15
CA THR A 2 -18.78 13.95 14.86
C THR A 2 -19.03 14.36 16.31
N ALA A 3 -20.16 15.01 16.61
CA ALA A 3 -20.51 15.38 17.98
C ALA A 3 -20.69 14.15 18.88
N ASP A 4 -21.33 13.08 18.38
CA ASP A 4 -21.51 11.84 19.14
C ASP A 4 -20.17 11.11 19.34
N GLN A 5 -19.30 11.12 18.34
CA GLN A 5 -17.95 10.53 18.41
C GLN A 5 -17.10 11.22 19.49
N VAL A 6 -17.12 12.55 19.54
CA VAL A 6 -16.39 13.34 20.55
C VAL A 6 -17.06 13.21 21.92
N GLY A 7 -18.39 13.22 21.99
CA GLY A 7 -19.13 12.96 23.22
C GLY A 7 -18.81 11.59 23.84
N PHE A 8 -18.71 10.56 23.00
CA PHE A 8 -18.26 9.22 23.41
C PHE A 8 -16.85 9.23 24.01
N HIS A 9 -15.92 9.94 23.37
CA HIS A 9 -14.56 10.13 23.89
C HIS A 9 -14.57 10.80 25.27
N VAL A 10 -15.25 11.95 25.40
CA VAL A 10 -15.30 12.75 26.63
C VAL A 10 -15.94 11.98 27.78
N ALA A 11 -16.92 11.11 27.50
CA ALA A 11 -17.55 10.24 28.47
C ALA A 11 -16.67 9.04 28.91
N GLY A 12 -15.42 8.94 28.45
CA GLY A 12 -14.51 7.84 28.78
C GLY A 12 -14.77 6.55 28.00
N GLY A 13 -15.51 6.63 26.88
CA GLY A 13 -15.94 5.48 26.10
C GLY A 13 -14.81 4.58 25.63
N PHE A 14 -13.68 5.13 25.18
CA PHE A 14 -12.52 4.34 24.77
C PHE A 14 -11.94 3.50 25.91
N THR A 15 -11.84 4.06 27.12
CA THR A 15 -11.35 3.32 28.29
C THR A 15 -12.30 2.20 28.70
N ALA A 16 -13.62 2.42 28.60
CA ALA A 16 -14.60 1.37 28.83
C ALA A 16 -14.49 0.23 27.81
N LEU A 17 -14.28 0.55 26.52
CA LEU A 17 -14.05 -0.47 25.49
C LEU A 17 -12.77 -1.27 25.75
N GLU A 18 -11.68 -0.63 26.15
CA GLU A 18 -10.43 -1.31 26.48
C GLU A 18 -10.59 -2.30 27.63
N GLN A 19 -11.32 -1.92 28.69
CA GLN A 19 -11.62 -2.81 29.82
C GLN A 19 -12.41 -4.06 29.37
N ILE A 20 -13.34 -3.90 28.43
CA ILE A 20 -14.08 -5.03 27.84
C ILE A 20 -13.13 -5.93 27.03
N LEU A 21 -12.27 -5.32 26.22
CA LEU A 21 -11.35 -6.04 25.31
C LEU A 21 -10.19 -6.71 26.05
N GLN A 22 -9.78 -6.20 27.21
CA GLN A 22 -8.71 -6.78 28.03
C GLN A 22 -9.02 -8.21 28.52
N VAL A 23 -10.30 -8.61 28.52
CA VAL A 23 -10.67 -10.01 28.82
C VAL A 23 -10.03 -10.99 27.83
N VAL A 24 -9.81 -10.57 26.58
CA VAL A 24 -9.20 -11.40 25.54
C VAL A 24 -7.77 -11.80 25.90
N THR A 25 -6.97 -10.88 26.47
CA THR A 25 -5.56 -11.15 26.80
C THR A 25 -5.39 -12.11 27.98
N THR A 26 -6.45 -12.39 28.73
CA THR A 26 -6.42 -13.33 29.87
C THR A 26 -6.67 -14.78 29.48
N SER A 27 -7.11 -15.05 28.23
CA SER A 27 -7.44 -16.38 27.74
C SER A 27 -6.40 -16.87 26.74
N THR A 28 -5.29 -17.41 27.23
CA THR A 28 -4.21 -17.97 26.39
C THR A 28 -4.54 -19.36 25.83
N ASN A 29 -5.54 -20.06 26.38
CA ASN A 29 -5.93 -21.40 25.94
C ASN A 29 -7.10 -21.35 24.95
N LEU A 30 -6.95 -22.00 23.80
CA LEU A 30 -8.04 -22.18 22.80
C LEU A 30 -9.27 -22.91 23.38
N ASN A 31 -9.09 -23.64 24.48
CA ASN A 31 -10.12 -24.44 25.14
C ASN A 31 -10.81 -23.74 26.33
N THR A 32 -10.34 -22.55 26.75
CA THR A 32 -10.99 -21.80 27.83
C THR A 32 -12.15 -20.98 27.29
N VAL A 33 -13.36 -21.23 27.81
CA VAL A 33 -14.56 -20.47 27.46
C VAL A 33 -14.40 -19.04 27.98
N SER A 34 -14.25 -18.08 27.07
CA SER A 34 -14.27 -16.66 27.41
C SER A 34 -15.59 -16.31 28.10
N ARG A 35 -15.50 -15.55 29.20
CA ARG A 35 -16.69 -15.03 29.92
C ARG A 35 -17.52 -14.08 29.05
N ILE A 36 -16.91 -13.47 28.03
CA ILE A 36 -17.58 -12.57 27.08
C ILE A 36 -17.68 -13.27 25.71
N PRO A 37 -18.90 -13.36 25.13
CA PRO A 37 -19.08 -13.90 23.79
C PRO A 37 -18.29 -13.12 22.74
N LEU A 38 -17.72 -13.82 21.76
CA LEU A 38 -16.97 -13.21 20.65
C LEU A 38 -17.76 -12.12 19.91
N LYS A 39 -19.07 -12.31 19.72
CA LYS A 39 -19.95 -11.30 19.10
C LYS A 39 -19.96 -9.97 19.87
N SER A 40 -19.92 -10.02 21.19
CA SER A 40 -19.87 -8.82 22.03
C SER A 40 -18.52 -8.11 21.92
N LEU A 41 -17.43 -8.87 21.84
CA LEU A 41 -16.09 -8.33 21.60
C LEU A 41 -15.98 -7.68 20.21
N CYS A 42 -16.50 -8.33 19.17
CA CYS A 42 -16.59 -7.76 17.83
C CYS A 42 -17.44 -6.48 17.81
N SER A 43 -18.52 -6.43 18.61
CA SER A 43 -19.34 -5.22 18.75
C SER A 43 -18.57 -4.08 19.42
N ALA A 44 -17.80 -4.37 20.46
CA ALA A 44 -16.93 -3.39 21.11
C ALA A 44 -15.87 -2.82 20.14
N ILE A 45 -15.22 -3.68 19.35
CA ILE A 45 -14.30 -3.27 18.28
C ILE A 45 -15.01 -2.43 17.22
N ASN A 46 -16.23 -2.79 16.82
CA ASN A 46 -16.98 -2.00 15.85
C ASN A 46 -17.36 -0.61 16.39
N VAL A 47 -17.73 -0.49 17.67
CA VAL A 47 -17.96 0.82 18.32
C VAL A 47 -16.66 1.64 18.34
N TYR A 48 -15.53 1.02 18.66
CA TYR A 48 -14.22 1.68 18.60
C TYR A 48 -13.92 2.21 17.19
N TYR A 49 -14.12 1.37 16.16
CA TYR A 49 -13.99 1.75 14.76
C TYR A 49 -14.88 2.94 14.40
N LEU A 50 -16.17 2.88 14.76
CA LEU A 50 -17.12 3.96 14.48
C LEU A 50 -16.76 5.26 15.22
N ALA A 51 -16.17 5.18 16.42
CA ALA A 51 -15.69 6.34 17.16
C ALA A 51 -14.49 7.02 16.45
N CYS A 52 -13.61 6.25 15.81
CA CYS A 52 -12.45 6.79 15.08
C CYS A 52 -12.76 7.19 13.64
N ASN A 53 -13.72 6.55 12.97
CA ASN A 53 -13.95 6.69 11.54
C ASN A 53 -14.25 8.14 11.15
N HIS A 54 -13.39 8.71 10.29
CA HIS A 54 -13.43 10.12 9.87
C HIS A 54 -13.42 11.16 11.01
N CYS A 55 -12.88 10.82 12.19
CA CYS A 55 -12.79 11.71 13.34
C CYS A 55 -11.33 11.95 13.73
N VAL A 56 -10.76 13.07 13.24
CA VAL A 56 -9.36 13.46 13.49
C VAL A 56 -9.08 13.63 14.98
N GLU A 57 -9.98 14.23 15.73
CA GLU A 57 -9.83 14.45 17.18
C GLU A 57 -9.67 13.13 17.93
N ASN A 58 -10.56 12.16 17.67
CA ASN A 58 -10.50 10.85 18.30
C ASN A 58 -9.28 10.05 17.85
N CYS A 59 -8.90 10.07 16.57
CA CYS A 59 -7.69 9.39 16.10
C CYS A 59 -6.43 9.98 16.74
N THR A 60 -6.38 11.31 16.88
CA THR A 60 -5.28 12.01 17.57
C THR A 60 -5.23 11.65 19.04
N TYR A 61 -6.38 11.63 19.72
CA TYR A 61 -6.49 11.18 21.10
C TYR A 61 -6.00 9.74 21.27
N VAL A 62 -6.46 8.80 20.44
CA VAL A 62 -6.07 7.38 20.47
C VAL A 62 -4.55 7.21 20.31
N LEU A 63 -3.91 8.05 19.49
CA LEU A 63 -2.45 8.06 19.34
C LEU A 63 -1.73 8.54 20.60
N PHE A 64 -2.06 9.74 21.08
CA PHE A 64 -1.33 10.41 22.16
C PHE A 64 -1.65 9.85 23.55
N SER A 65 -2.78 9.18 23.72
CA SER A 65 -3.14 8.49 24.97
C SER A 65 -2.65 7.03 25.02
N ASN A 66 -1.78 6.60 24.09
CA ASN A 66 -1.22 5.25 23.99
C ASN A 66 -2.24 4.12 23.78
N LYS A 67 -3.50 4.46 23.47
CA LYS A 67 -4.57 3.49 23.23
C LYS A 67 -4.35 2.69 21.95
N ILE A 68 -3.67 3.29 20.97
CA ILE A 68 -3.24 2.59 19.77
C ILE A 68 -2.29 1.43 20.09
N THR A 69 -1.39 1.59 21.07
CA THR A 69 -0.46 0.54 21.51
C THR A 69 -1.20 -0.64 22.12
N PHE A 70 -2.21 -0.39 22.95
CA PHE A 70 -3.09 -1.46 23.47
C PHE A 70 -3.75 -2.28 22.34
N LEU A 71 -4.20 -1.62 21.27
CA LEU A 71 -4.78 -2.32 20.12
C LEU A 71 -3.73 -3.19 19.40
N MET A 72 -2.48 -2.72 19.29
CA MET A 72 -1.38 -3.51 18.71
C MET A 72 -1.05 -4.72 19.59
N ASP A 73 -0.97 -4.54 20.91
CA ASP A 73 -0.75 -5.63 21.86
C ASP A 73 -1.84 -6.68 21.77
N LEU A 74 -3.11 -6.23 21.71
CA LEU A 74 -4.25 -7.12 21.56
C LEU A 74 -4.21 -7.89 20.23
N LEU A 75 -3.88 -7.21 19.13
CA LEU A 75 -3.71 -7.83 17.82
C LEU A 75 -2.58 -8.86 17.84
N MET A 76 -1.41 -8.48 18.34
CA MET A 76 -0.25 -9.35 18.41
C MET A 76 -0.54 -10.58 19.29
N HIS A 77 -1.20 -10.40 20.43
CA HIS A 77 -1.64 -11.49 21.28
C HIS A 77 -2.55 -12.48 20.52
N GLN A 78 -3.54 -11.99 19.77
CA GLN A 78 -4.40 -12.85 18.96
C GLN A 78 -3.61 -13.59 17.88
N LEU A 79 -2.69 -12.91 17.20
CA LEU A 79 -1.84 -13.54 16.19
C LEU A 79 -0.93 -14.61 16.82
N MET A 80 -0.33 -14.37 17.98
CA MET A 80 0.49 -15.37 18.70
C MET A 80 -0.32 -16.62 19.08
N VAL A 81 -1.60 -16.46 19.46
CA VAL A 81 -2.46 -17.58 19.84
C VAL A 81 -2.86 -18.43 18.62
N TYR A 82 -3.10 -17.80 17.47
CA TYR A 82 -3.72 -18.46 16.31
C TYR A 82 -2.76 -18.72 15.14
N VAL A 83 -1.55 -18.16 15.17
CA VAL A 83 -0.50 -18.34 14.16
C VAL A 83 0.70 -19.03 14.80
N PRO A 84 0.89 -20.34 14.56
CA PRO A 84 1.99 -21.09 15.15
C PRO A 84 3.37 -20.60 14.67
N ASP A 85 4.34 -20.57 15.59
CA ASP A 85 5.76 -20.32 15.31
C ASP A 85 6.44 -21.62 14.89
N ASP A 86 6.19 -22.11 13.67
CA ASP A 86 6.90 -23.29 13.15
C ASP A 86 8.07 -22.86 12.25
N PRO A 87 9.35 -23.07 12.66
CA PRO A 87 10.52 -22.68 11.89
C PRO A 87 10.79 -23.56 10.65
N ASN A 88 10.09 -24.69 10.47
CA ASN A 88 10.38 -25.68 9.41
C ASN A 88 9.34 -25.76 8.28
N ALA A 89 8.31 -24.91 8.25
CA ALA A 89 7.26 -24.97 7.23
C ALA A 89 7.64 -24.19 5.96
N THR A 90 8.45 -24.81 5.08
CA THR A 90 8.89 -24.26 3.79
C THR A 90 7.78 -24.13 2.75
N LEU A 91 6.52 -24.48 3.05
CA LEU A 91 5.38 -24.25 2.17
C LEU A 91 4.07 -24.32 2.96
N GLY A 92 3.37 -23.19 3.08
CA GLY A 92 2.04 -23.10 3.68
C GLY A 92 2.04 -23.11 5.21
N ARG A 93 2.25 -21.94 5.83
CA ARG A 93 1.96 -21.77 7.27
C ARG A 93 0.46 -21.98 7.45
N ILE A 94 0.04 -23.00 8.19
CA ILE A 94 -1.38 -23.23 8.47
C ILE A 94 -1.79 -22.27 9.59
N ALA A 95 -2.24 -21.07 9.23
CA ALA A 95 -2.90 -20.19 10.19
C ALA A 95 -4.22 -20.85 10.63
N ASN A 96 -4.53 -20.79 11.92
CA ASN A 96 -5.84 -21.21 12.39
C ASN A 96 -6.91 -20.31 11.73
N LYS A 97 -7.96 -20.91 11.17
CA LYS A 97 -9.06 -20.16 10.52
C LYS A 97 -9.69 -19.11 11.44
N GLN A 98 -9.54 -19.26 12.75
CA GLN A 98 -9.97 -18.31 13.76
C GLN A 98 -9.21 -16.98 13.74
N VAL A 99 -7.97 -16.92 13.21
CA VAL A 99 -7.23 -15.66 12.96
C VAL A 99 -8.11 -14.68 12.18
N PHE A 100 -8.82 -15.20 11.17
CA PHE A 100 -9.61 -14.43 10.22
C PHE A 100 -11.00 -14.05 10.77
N GLU A 101 -11.29 -14.32 12.04
CA GLU A 101 -12.54 -13.89 12.65
C GLU A 101 -12.59 -12.36 12.86
N GLY A 102 -13.76 -11.89 13.30
CA GLY A 102 -14.09 -10.47 13.30
C GLY A 102 -13.23 -9.60 14.23
N LEU A 103 -12.58 -10.19 15.25
CA LEU A 103 -11.80 -9.43 16.23
C LEU A 103 -10.50 -8.90 15.60
N THR A 104 -9.63 -9.79 15.11
CA THR A 104 -8.36 -9.45 14.46
C THR A 104 -8.58 -8.50 13.29
N THR A 105 -9.56 -8.83 12.43
CA THR A 105 -9.95 -8.01 11.28
C THR A 105 -10.42 -6.62 11.70
N GLY A 106 -11.22 -6.54 12.76
CA GLY A 106 -11.73 -5.26 13.26
C GLY A 106 -10.64 -4.40 13.91
N ILE A 107 -9.64 -4.99 14.57
CA ILE A 107 -8.48 -4.24 15.09
C ILE A 107 -7.67 -3.65 13.93
N LEU A 108 -7.33 -4.46 12.92
CA LEU A 108 -6.65 -3.99 11.71
C LEU A 108 -7.42 -2.86 11.01
N LYS A 109 -8.76 -2.96 10.97
CA LYS A 109 -9.63 -1.91 10.44
C LYS A 109 -9.53 -0.60 11.23
N ILE A 110 -9.46 -0.67 12.57
CA ILE A 110 -9.24 0.52 13.40
C ILE A 110 -7.87 1.13 13.10
N MET A 111 -6.82 0.32 13.00
CA MET A 111 -5.47 0.78 12.67
C MET A 111 -5.45 1.53 11.33
N ALA A 112 -6.03 0.92 10.28
CA ALA A 112 -6.15 1.52 8.96
C ALA A 112 -6.85 2.90 9.00
N VAL A 113 -7.97 3.00 9.73
CA VAL A 113 -8.68 4.27 9.92
C VAL A 113 -7.86 5.31 10.65
N VAL A 114 -7.26 4.94 11.78
CA VAL A 114 -6.46 5.86 12.60
C VAL A 114 -5.29 6.38 11.76
N PHE A 115 -4.55 5.50 11.09
CA PHE A 115 -3.43 5.90 10.23
C PHE A 115 -3.88 6.78 9.06
N GLY A 116 -4.95 6.40 8.35
CA GLY A 116 -5.51 7.20 7.26
C GLY A 116 -5.96 8.59 7.69
N CYS A 117 -6.56 8.70 8.87
CA CYS A 117 -7.01 9.97 9.44
C CYS A 117 -5.83 10.87 9.84
N LEU A 118 -4.79 10.29 10.44
CA LEU A 118 -3.57 11.01 10.82
C LEU A 118 -2.82 11.56 9.60
N ILE A 119 -2.72 10.78 8.51
CA ILE A 119 -2.14 11.24 7.24
C ILE A 119 -2.95 12.40 6.66
N SER A 120 -4.29 12.30 6.68
CA SER A 120 -5.17 13.34 6.16
C SER A 120 -5.05 14.66 6.95
N ASN A 121 -4.82 14.58 8.25
CA ASN A 121 -4.57 15.75 9.09
C ASN A 121 -3.24 16.45 8.74
N MET A 122 -2.19 15.67 8.48
CA MET A 122 -0.90 16.22 8.03
C MET A 122 -1.02 16.99 6.71
N ALA A 123 -1.87 16.52 5.80
CA ALA A 123 -2.14 17.19 4.52
C ALA A 123 -2.89 18.53 4.66
N GLN A 124 -3.72 18.69 5.71
CA GLN A 124 -4.59 19.85 5.92
C GLN A 124 -3.97 20.92 6.84
N GLY A 125 -2.88 20.61 7.54
CA GLY A 125 -2.23 21.46 8.55
C GLY A 125 -1.68 22.81 8.06
N ASN A 126 -1.74 23.14 6.76
CA ASN A 126 -1.38 24.47 6.26
C ASN A 126 -2.47 25.54 6.50
N ASN A 127 -3.68 25.16 6.93
CA ASN A 127 -4.74 26.13 7.26
C ASN A 127 -5.45 25.75 8.58
N GLN A 128 -5.06 26.43 9.67
CA GLN A 128 -5.73 26.56 10.99
C GLN A 128 -5.30 25.64 12.16
N ASN A 129 -4.59 26.28 13.12
CA ASN A 129 -4.92 26.44 14.55
C ASN A 129 -5.91 25.48 15.27
N SER A 130 -5.73 24.17 15.17
CA SER A 130 -6.28 23.26 16.19
C SER A 130 -5.23 22.26 16.67
N VAL A 131 -4.27 22.76 17.46
CA VAL A 131 -3.41 21.92 18.27
C VAL A 131 -4.29 21.25 19.34
N PRO A 132 -4.33 19.92 19.45
CA PRO A 132 -5.00 19.23 20.55
C PRO A 132 -4.51 19.76 21.90
N LYS A 133 -5.43 20.01 22.85
CA LYS A 133 -5.12 20.52 24.21
C LYS A 133 -4.03 19.71 24.93
N LEU A 134 -3.89 18.42 24.60
CA LEU A 134 -2.85 17.51 25.11
C LEU A 134 -1.41 17.93 24.76
N ILE A 135 -1.17 18.60 23.62
CA ILE A 135 0.17 19.07 23.23
C ILE A 135 0.51 20.41 23.91
N GLN A 136 -0.52 21.15 24.37
CA GLN A 136 -0.34 22.45 25.02
C GLN A 136 0.22 22.35 26.45
N GLU A 137 0.10 21.19 27.10
CA GLU A 137 0.59 20.96 28.46
C GLU A 137 2.09 20.61 28.55
N MET A 138 2.73 20.26 27.43
CA MET A 138 4.18 20.06 27.37
C MET A 138 4.91 21.40 27.19
N LYS A 139 5.30 22.03 28.31
CA LYS A 139 6.15 23.25 28.37
C LYS A 139 7.61 23.03 27.91
N ASN A 140 7.84 22.47 26.72
CA ASN A 140 9.19 22.30 26.17
C ASN A 140 9.35 23.01 24.81
N LYS A 141 10.59 23.43 24.53
CA LYS A 141 11.03 24.22 23.35
C LYS A 141 10.87 23.52 21.99
N THR A 142 10.21 22.37 21.92
CA THR A 142 10.04 21.54 20.71
C THR A 142 8.73 21.88 20.00
N SER A 143 8.74 21.87 18.66
CA SER A 143 7.53 22.21 17.91
C SER A 143 6.47 21.10 18.03
N PRO A 144 5.16 21.42 18.07
CA PRO A 144 4.08 20.42 18.08
C PRO A 144 4.21 19.36 16.98
N ALA A 145 4.75 19.75 15.83
CA ALA A 145 4.97 18.89 14.68
C ALA A 145 6.15 17.91 14.87
N GLU A 146 7.17 18.26 15.66
CA GLU A 146 8.27 17.34 16.04
C GLU A 146 7.79 16.30 17.05
N VAL A 147 7.00 16.71 18.04
CA VAL A 147 6.42 15.79 19.03
C VAL A 147 5.53 14.76 18.36
N PHE A 148 4.70 15.20 17.40
CA PHE A 148 3.89 14.30 16.58
C PHE A 148 4.74 13.31 15.78
N ASN A 149 5.76 13.81 15.06
CA ASN A 149 6.64 12.96 14.25
C ASN A 149 7.39 11.92 15.08
N SER A 150 7.98 12.33 16.22
CA SER A 150 8.67 11.42 17.12
C SER A 150 7.71 10.35 17.65
N ARG A 151 6.50 10.74 18.07
CA ARG A 151 5.49 9.77 18.55
C ARG A 151 5.08 8.78 17.46
N MET A 152 5.02 9.22 16.21
CA MET A 152 4.72 8.34 15.07
C MET A 152 5.86 7.40 14.74
N GLN A 153 7.10 7.89 14.70
CA GLN A 153 8.29 7.05 14.54
C GLN A 153 8.32 5.97 15.63
N ASP A 154 8.14 6.34 16.90
CA ASP A 154 8.10 5.39 18.02
C ASP A 154 7.02 4.31 17.83
N LEU A 155 5.83 4.68 17.35
CA LEU A 155 4.75 3.74 17.09
C LEU A 155 5.10 2.76 15.97
N ILE A 156 5.70 3.25 14.88
CA ILE A 156 6.11 2.40 13.75
C ILE A 156 7.25 1.47 14.19
N SER A 157 8.26 1.99 14.87
CA SER A 157 9.35 1.20 15.46
C SER A 157 8.79 0.15 16.41
N TYR A 158 7.79 0.49 17.21
CA TYR A 158 7.14 -0.46 18.09
C TYR A 158 6.41 -1.57 17.32
N VAL A 159 5.64 -1.24 16.27
CA VAL A 159 4.99 -2.22 15.39
C VAL A 159 5.99 -3.21 14.79
N VAL A 160 7.15 -2.72 14.38
CA VAL A 160 8.26 -3.55 13.87
C VAL A 160 8.83 -4.42 15.00
N ASN A 161 9.22 -3.81 16.13
CA ASN A 161 9.91 -4.50 17.22
C ASN A 161 9.08 -5.56 17.94
N ILE A 162 7.75 -5.43 17.98
CA ILE A 162 6.89 -6.48 18.54
C ILE A 162 6.72 -7.69 17.60
N GLY A 163 7.24 -7.64 16.37
CA GLY A 163 7.16 -8.73 15.40
C GLY A 163 5.82 -8.82 14.66
N LEU A 164 5.06 -7.72 14.58
CA LEU A 164 3.74 -7.72 13.96
C LEU A 164 3.83 -7.99 12.45
N ILE A 165 4.87 -7.48 11.78
CA ILE A 165 5.08 -7.63 10.34
C ILE A 165 5.29 -9.12 9.99
N GLU A 166 6.11 -9.83 10.75
CA GLU A 166 6.41 -11.25 10.58
C GLU A 166 5.19 -12.14 10.83
N LYS A 167 4.39 -11.80 11.86
CA LYS A 167 3.14 -12.52 12.12
C LYS A 167 2.08 -12.27 11.05
N LEU A 168 1.96 -11.04 10.54
CA LEU A 168 1.09 -10.77 9.39
C LEU A 168 1.56 -11.52 8.14
N SER A 169 2.88 -11.59 7.90
CA SER A 169 3.46 -12.37 6.79
C SER A 169 2.99 -13.82 6.84
N SER A 170 3.00 -14.40 8.02
CA SER A 170 2.47 -15.75 8.23
C SER A 170 1.01 -15.91 7.82
N CYS A 171 0.18 -14.90 8.09
CA CYS A 171 -1.23 -14.91 7.75
C CYS A 171 -1.43 -14.83 6.22
N PHE A 172 -0.72 -13.93 5.53
CA PHE A 172 -0.78 -13.83 4.07
C PHE A 172 -0.30 -15.12 3.40
N LEU A 173 0.83 -15.67 3.84
CA LEU A 173 1.39 -16.92 3.32
C LEU A 173 0.54 -18.16 3.64
N SER A 174 -0.42 -18.07 4.56
CA SER A 174 -1.36 -19.16 4.81
C SER A 174 -2.47 -19.28 3.75
N VAL A 175 -2.70 -18.21 2.98
CA VAL A 175 -3.77 -18.15 1.97
C VAL A 175 -3.23 -18.63 0.63
N GLN A 176 -3.61 -19.85 0.25
CA GLN A 176 -3.09 -20.56 -0.94
C GLN A 176 -4.17 -20.83 -2.02
N GLY A 177 -5.33 -20.18 -1.92
CA GLY A 177 -6.44 -20.44 -2.85
C GLY A 177 -7.51 -19.35 -2.87
N PRO A 178 -8.60 -19.55 -3.63
CA PRO A 178 -9.62 -18.53 -3.86
C PRO A 178 -10.30 -18.12 -2.56
N ILE A 179 -10.62 -16.84 -2.45
CA ILE A 179 -11.16 -16.23 -1.23
C ILE A 179 -12.61 -15.78 -1.38
N ASP A 180 -13.20 -15.87 -2.57
CA ASP A 180 -14.54 -15.36 -2.84
C ASP A 180 -15.63 -16.08 -2.03
N GLU A 181 -15.42 -17.36 -1.69
CA GLU A 181 -16.31 -18.14 -0.82
C GLU A 181 -16.09 -17.85 0.69
N ASN A 182 -15.01 -17.14 1.04
CA ASN A 182 -14.63 -16.86 2.42
C ASN A 182 -14.46 -15.35 2.66
N SER A 183 -15.58 -14.67 2.84
CA SER A 183 -15.64 -13.22 3.09
C SER A 183 -14.85 -12.77 4.32
N LYS A 184 -14.66 -13.64 5.30
CA LYS A 184 -13.85 -13.35 6.51
C LYS A 184 -12.37 -13.22 6.18
N ILE A 185 -11.82 -14.16 5.41
CA ILE A 185 -10.43 -14.10 4.93
C ILE A 185 -10.25 -12.87 4.05
N ALA A 186 -11.15 -12.64 3.09
CA ALA A 186 -11.08 -11.48 2.22
C ALA A 186 -11.07 -10.16 3.00
N SER A 187 -11.95 -10.02 4.00
CA SER A 187 -12.02 -8.84 4.86
C SER A 187 -10.75 -8.65 5.69
N PHE A 188 -10.21 -9.73 6.26
CA PHE A 188 -8.94 -9.69 6.98
C PHE A 188 -7.81 -9.17 6.08
N LEU A 189 -7.64 -9.77 4.89
CA LEU A 189 -6.58 -9.40 3.94
C LEU A 189 -6.70 -7.94 3.53
N GLN A 190 -7.89 -7.46 3.20
CA GLN A 190 -8.12 -6.05 2.84
C GLN A 190 -7.70 -5.10 3.97
N ASN A 191 -8.11 -5.37 5.21
CA ASN A 191 -7.80 -4.49 6.34
C ASN A 191 -6.33 -4.60 6.79
N ALA A 192 -5.72 -5.78 6.70
CA ALA A 192 -4.30 -5.98 6.97
C ALA A 192 -3.44 -5.17 6.00
N THR A 193 -3.74 -5.28 4.71
CA THR A 193 -3.02 -4.56 3.66
C THR A 193 -3.24 -3.05 3.74
N GLU A 194 -4.45 -2.58 4.03
CA GLU A 194 -4.70 -1.14 4.23
C GLU A 194 -4.00 -0.60 5.48
N ALA A 195 -3.89 -1.40 6.55
CA ALA A 195 -3.09 -1.03 7.72
C ALA A 195 -1.60 -0.93 7.38
N LEU A 196 -1.02 -1.92 6.69
CA LEU A 196 0.37 -1.89 6.21
C LEU A 196 0.65 -0.69 5.30
N ARG A 197 -0.28 -0.40 4.40
CA ARG A 197 -0.26 0.80 3.55
C ARG A 197 -0.25 2.08 4.39
N GLY A 198 -1.10 2.16 5.42
CA GLY A 198 -1.15 3.27 6.36
C GLY A 198 0.18 3.49 7.08
N VAL A 199 0.82 2.42 7.53
CA VAL A 199 2.15 2.46 8.17
C VAL A 199 3.22 2.97 7.20
N CYS A 200 3.24 2.49 5.95
CA CYS A 200 4.19 2.98 4.93
C CYS A 200 4.02 4.49 4.67
N ARG A 201 2.79 4.95 4.49
CA ARG A 201 2.48 6.36 4.23
C ARG A 201 2.81 7.26 5.42
N LEU A 202 2.57 6.79 6.64
CA LEU A 202 2.97 7.50 7.85
C LEU A 202 4.48 7.58 7.96
N CYS A 203 5.19 6.48 7.76
CA CYS A 203 6.66 6.43 7.78
C CYS A 203 7.25 7.44 6.79
N PHE A 204 6.75 7.44 5.56
CA PHE A 204 7.14 8.41 4.55
C PHE A 204 6.83 9.85 4.98
N ALA A 205 5.64 10.12 5.50
CA ALA A 205 5.25 11.49 5.89
C ALA A 205 6.07 12.05 7.05
N VAL A 206 6.52 11.21 8.00
CA VAL A 206 7.28 11.67 9.17
C VAL A 206 8.79 11.74 8.92
N ASN A 207 9.31 10.92 8.01
CA ASN A 207 10.73 10.88 7.64
C ASN A 207 11.04 11.77 6.42
N GLY A 208 10.10 11.91 5.47
CA GLY A 208 10.32 12.47 4.14
C GLY A 208 10.21 14.00 4.00
N ARG A 209 10.40 14.79 5.08
CA ARG A 209 10.15 16.24 5.05
C ARG A 209 11.02 17.05 4.07
N SER A 210 12.04 16.44 3.45
CA SER A 210 12.95 17.12 2.50
C SER A 210 13.36 16.28 1.27
N TRP A 211 12.82 15.08 1.04
CA TRP A 211 13.46 14.08 0.17
C TRP A 211 12.61 13.68 -1.04
N THR A 212 13.27 13.24 -2.11
CA THR A 212 12.60 12.74 -3.33
C THR A 212 12.67 11.22 -3.38
N ILE A 213 11.65 10.55 -3.97
CA ILE A 213 11.58 9.07 -4.06
C ILE A 213 12.83 8.45 -4.72
N PHE A 214 13.57 9.24 -5.52
CA PHE A 214 14.68 8.76 -6.36
C PHE A 214 16.08 8.96 -5.75
N GLU A 215 16.20 9.38 -4.48
CA GLU A 215 17.50 9.48 -3.80
C GLU A 215 17.96 8.11 -3.23
N GLU A 216 19.25 7.80 -3.24
CA GLU A 216 19.77 6.43 -3.01
C GLU A 216 20.05 6.06 -1.54
N ALA A 217 20.05 7.01 -0.61
CA ALA A 217 20.51 6.77 0.76
C ALA A 217 19.51 7.28 1.79
N HIS A 218 18.67 6.38 2.30
CA HIS A 218 17.68 6.71 3.32
C HIS A 218 17.93 5.90 4.59
N GLN A 219 18.11 6.63 5.70
CA GLN A 219 18.03 6.01 7.01
C GLN A 219 16.55 5.91 7.40
N ASP A 220 16.03 4.68 7.46
CA ASP A 220 14.76 4.39 8.11
C ASP A 220 15.02 4.13 9.61
N PRO A 221 14.77 5.11 10.50
CA PRO A 221 14.96 4.92 11.94
C PRO A 221 13.95 3.95 12.56
N THR A 222 12.89 3.58 11.81
CA THR A 222 11.83 2.71 12.30
C THR A 222 12.08 1.23 12.07
N GLY A 223 12.99 0.90 11.15
CA GLY A 223 13.26 -0.48 10.72
C GLY A 223 12.13 -1.12 9.89
N LEU A 224 11.13 -0.34 9.49
CA LEU A 224 9.99 -0.80 8.71
C LEU A 224 10.43 -1.34 7.34
N THR A 225 11.29 -0.62 6.61
CA THR A 225 11.78 -1.08 5.30
C THR A 225 12.48 -2.42 5.44
N ALA A 226 13.39 -2.56 6.41
CA ALA A 226 14.11 -3.81 6.65
C ALA A 226 13.18 -4.97 7.02
N ALA A 227 12.12 -4.72 7.81
CA ALA A 227 11.12 -5.74 8.14
C ALA A 227 10.28 -6.16 6.92
N LEU A 228 9.94 -5.21 6.03
CA LEU A 228 9.23 -5.50 4.78
C LEU A 228 10.10 -6.26 3.77
N GLU A 229 11.39 -5.94 3.70
CA GLU A 229 12.39 -6.70 2.93
C GLU A 229 12.56 -8.12 3.47
N ALA A 230 12.76 -8.28 4.77
CA ALA A 230 12.97 -9.58 5.40
C ALA A 230 11.76 -10.52 5.29
N THR A 231 10.58 -9.99 4.94
CA THR A 231 9.33 -10.75 4.83
C THR A 231 8.77 -10.80 3.41
N ASP A 232 9.54 -10.40 2.39
CA ASP A 232 9.15 -10.36 0.99
C ASP A 232 7.80 -9.64 0.78
N LEU A 233 7.70 -8.38 1.24
CA LEU A 233 6.45 -7.61 1.27
C LEU A 233 5.34 -8.31 2.04
N VAL A 234 5.69 -8.88 3.19
CA VAL A 234 4.74 -9.55 4.09
C VAL A 234 4.02 -10.72 3.38
N GLY A 235 4.64 -11.31 2.35
CA GLY A 235 4.05 -12.39 1.55
C GLY A 235 2.81 -11.99 0.71
N VAL A 236 2.52 -10.70 0.58
CA VAL A 236 1.31 -10.21 -0.12
C VAL A 236 1.34 -10.56 -1.60
N LEU A 237 2.52 -10.49 -2.25
CA LEU A 237 2.68 -10.85 -3.66
C LEU A 237 2.41 -12.33 -3.90
N HIS A 238 2.98 -13.20 -3.04
CA HIS A 238 2.72 -14.63 -3.07
C HIS A 238 1.22 -14.93 -2.90
N MET A 239 0.59 -14.34 -1.89
CA MET A 239 -0.86 -14.47 -1.66
C MET A 239 -1.67 -14.06 -2.88
N LEU A 240 -1.36 -12.90 -3.49
CA LEU A 240 -2.03 -12.44 -4.71
C LEU A 240 -1.90 -13.44 -5.87
N TYR A 241 -0.70 -14.00 -6.05
CA TYR A 241 -0.48 -15.02 -7.06
C TYR A 241 -1.38 -16.24 -6.82
N CYS A 242 -1.44 -16.72 -5.58
CA CYS A 242 -2.27 -17.85 -5.19
C CYS A 242 -3.77 -17.61 -5.37
N ILE A 243 -4.31 -16.44 -4.98
CA ILE A 243 -5.75 -16.18 -5.13
C ILE A 243 -6.16 -16.02 -6.60
N LEU A 244 -5.29 -15.44 -7.45
CA LEU A 244 -5.59 -15.18 -8.86
C LEU A 244 -5.41 -16.41 -9.75
N PHE A 245 -4.46 -17.29 -9.43
CA PHE A 245 -4.06 -18.43 -10.28
C PHE A 245 -4.27 -19.79 -9.62
N HIS A 246 -5.13 -19.88 -8.60
CA HIS A 246 -5.46 -21.17 -8.00
C HIS A 246 -5.99 -22.18 -9.04
N GLY A 247 -5.41 -23.38 -9.07
CA GLY A 247 -5.84 -24.49 -9.94
C GLY A 247 -5.39 -24.40 -11.40
N THR A 248 -4.61 -23.39 -11.82
CA THR A 248 -4.15 -23.27 -13.22
C THR A 248 -2.98 -24.21 -13.56
N ALA A 249 -2.42 -24.93 -12.57
CA ALA A 249 -1.39 -25.95 -12.81
C ALA A 249 -1.97 -27.27 -13.36
N THR A 250 -3.27 -27.54 -13.14
CA THR A 250 -3.92 -28.79 -13.57
C THR A 250 -4.48 -28.73 -14.99
N ASP A 251 -4.66 -27.55 -15.58
CA ASP A 251 -5.20 -27.39 -16.93
C ASP A 251 -4.25 -26.57 -17.83
N LEU A 252 -3.16 -27.20 -18.25
CA LEU A 252 -2.29 -26.67 -19.31
C LEU A 252 -2.99 -26.61 -20.69
N ASN A 253 -4.19 -27.20 -20.81
CA ASN A 253 -4.97 -27.34 -22.04
C ASN A 253 -6.35 -26.65 -22.03
N ALA A 254 -6.75 -25.96 -20.95
CA ALA A 254 -8.01 -25.21 -20.97
C ALA A 254 -7.80 -23.86 -21.69
N ALA A 255 -8.43 -23.71 -22.85
CA ALA A 255 -8.35 -22.54 -23.73
C ALA A 255 -9.09 -21.28 -23.21
N SER A 256 -9.37 -21.19 -21.90
CA SER A 256 -10.01 -20.02 -21.30
C SER A 256 -9.55 -19.82 -19.84
N PRO A 257 -9.02 -18.64 -19.47
CA PRO A 257 -8.87 -18.28 -18.07
C PRO A 257 -10.25 -18.18 -17.41
N LYS A 258 -10.33 -18.43 -16.09
CA LYS A 258 -11.53 -18.20 -15.26
C LYS A 258 -12.22 -16.89 -15.69
N GLU A 259 -13.47 -16.98 -16.17
CA GLU A 259 -14.12 -15.94 -16.97
C GLU A 259 -14.37 -14.60 -16.24
N SER A 260 -14.17 -14.51 -14.93
CA SER A 260 -14.14 -13.24 -14.19
C SER A 260 -13.59 -13.46 -12.78
N TYR A 261 -12.91 -12.45 -12.22
CA TYR A 261 -12.61 -12.41 -10.79
C TYR A 261 -13.87 -12.06 -9.98
N GLY A 262 -14.01 -12.66 -8.80
CA GLY A 262 -15.03 -12.28 -7.85
C GLY A 262 -14.70 -10.95 -7.13
N GLU A 263 -15.71 -10.32 -6.55
CA GLU A 263 -15.58 -8.99 -5.93
C GLU A 263 -14.54 -8.96 -4.82
N ASN A 264 -14.49 -9.99 -3.96
CA ASN A 264 -13.52 -10.07 -2.87
C ASN A 264 -12.09 -10.15 -3.40
N THR A 265 -11.87 -10.95 -4.46
CA THR A 265 -10.58 -11.05 -5.14
C THR A 265 -10.15 -9.70 -5.74
N VAL A 266 -11.06 -8.99 -6.41
CA VAL A 266 -10.79 -7.64 -6.95
C VAL A 266 -10.43 -6.64 -5.86
N GLN A 267 -11.16 -6.64 -4.74
CA GLN A 267 -10.88 -5.72 -3.62
C GLN A 267 -9.53 -6.02 -2.95
N VAL A 268 -9.20 -7.31 -2.73
CA VAL A 268 -7.88 -7.67 -2.20
C VAL A 268 -6.76 -7.28 -3.16
N ALA A 269 -6.92 -7.51 -4.47
CA ALA A 269 -5.95 -7.06 -5.48
C ALA A 269 -5.73 -5.54 -5.44
N LEU A 270 -6.82 -4.77 -5.31
CA LEU A 270 -6.77 -3.32 -5.21
C LEU A 270 -5.97 -2.85 -3.98
N GLN A 271 -6.27 -3.39 -2.79
CA GLN A 271 -5.55 -2.98 -1.58
C GLN A 271 -4.08 -3.40 -1.62
N SER A 272 -3.78 -4.60 -2.14
CA SER A 272 -2.41 -5.09 -2.29
C SER A 272 -1.55 -4.20 -3.18
N LEU A 273 -2.09 -3.77 -4.33
CA LEU A 273 -1.36 -2.85 -5.22
C LEU A 273 -1.19 -1.46 -4.59
N ARG A 274 -2.18 -0.98 -3.83
CA ARG A 274 -2.05 0.27 -3.06
C ARG A 274 -0.96 0.20 -2.02
N PHE A 275 -0.81 -0.94 -1.35
CA PHE A 275 0.28 -1.19 -0.42
C PHE A 275 1.62 -1.21 -1.16
N PHE A 276 1.75 -1.94 -2.26
CA PHE A 276 2.97 -1.96 -3.09
C PHE A 276 3.38 -0.56 -3.54
N ASN A 277 2.44 0.23 -4.06
CA ASN A 277 2.69 1.61 -4.48
C ASN A 277 3.13 2.49 -3.30
N SER A 278 2.55 2.29 -2.11
CA SER A 278 2.94 3.05 -0.92
C SER A 278 4.32 2.65 -0.40
N PHE A 279 4.70 1.38 -0.53
CA PHE A 279 6.05 0.92 -0.19
C PHE A 279 7.08 1.41 -1.21
N ALA A 280 6.77 1.40 -2.51
CA ALA A 280 7.63 1.96 -3.54
C ALA A 280 7.91 3.46 -3.35
N VAL A 281 6.94 4.21 -2.82
CA VAL A 281 7.14 5.62 -2.43
C VAL A 281 8.01 5.74 -1.18
N LEU A 282 7.89 4.81 -0.23
CA LEU A 282 8.70 4.79 0.98
C LEU A 282 10.16 4.45 0.68
N ASP A 283 10.39 3.37 -0.08
CA ASP A 283 11.71 2.89 -0.46
C ASP A 283 11.64 2.19 -1.83
N LEU A 284 11.97 2.95 -2.87
CA LEU A 284 11.92 2.49 -4.25
C LEU A 284 12.96 1.39 -4.54
N PRO A 285 14.25 1.53 -4.16
CA PRO A 285 15.23 0.46 -4.35
C PRO A 285 14.83 -0.87 -3.68
N ALA A 286 14.35 -0.82 -2.44
CA ALA A 286 13.88 -2.01 -1.72
C ALA A 286 12.70 -2.67 -2.44
N PHE A 287 11.69 -1.88 -2.84
CA PHE A 287 10.55 -2.39 -3.61
C PHE A 287 10.98 -3.07 -4.92
N GLN A 288 11.84 -2.42 -5.70
CA GLN A 288 12.33 -2.93 -6.97
C GLN A 288 13.16 -4.21 -6.79
N SER A 289 13.98 -4.28 -5.74
CA SER A 289 14.78 -5.45 -5.39
C SER A 289 13.92 -6.66 -5.03
N ILE A 290 12.96 -6.50 -4.11
CA ILE A 290 12.09 -7.61 -3.68
C ILE A 290 11.22 -8.11 -4.84
N VAL A 291 10.51 -7.22 -5.54
CA VAL A 291 9.61 -7.62 -6.63
C VAL A 291 10.41 -8.11 -7.84
N GLY A 292 11.64 -7.63 -8.03
CA GLY A 292 12.55 -8.02 -9.11
C GLY A 292 13.26 -9.35 -8.86
N ALA A 293 13.25 -9.86 -7.62
CA ALA A 293 13.90 -11.10 -7.25
C ALA A 293 13.43 -12.30 -8.11
N GLU A 294 14.29 -13.31 -8.22
CA GLU A 294 14.01 -14.54 -8.96
C GLU A 294 12.73 -15.21 -8.42
N GLY A 295 11.85 -15.65 -9.31
CA GLY A 295 10.54 -16.22 -8.94
C GLY A 295 9.46 -15.18 -8.65
N LEU A 296 9.73 -14.18 -7.81
CA LEU A 296 8.77 -13.11 -7.49
C LEU A 296 8.48 -12.22 -8.70
N SER A 297 9.49 -11.89 -9.51
CA SER A 297 9.33 -11.10 -10.74
C SER A 297 8.45 -11.79 -11.78
N LEU A 298 8.51 -13.12 -11.89
CA LEU A 298 7.64 -13.90 -12.77
C LEU A 298 6.19 -13.92 -12.27
N ALA A 299 6.01 -14.10 -10.96
CA ALA A 299 4.69 -14.03 -10.33
C ALA A 299 4.08 -12.64 -10.50
N PHE A 300 4.85 -11.57 -10.25
CA PHE A 300 4.45 -10.18 -10.47
C PHE A 300 4.01 -9.95 -11.92
N ARG A 301 4.82 -10.38 -12.90
CA ARG A 301 4.49 -10.25 -14.33
C ARG A 301 3.18 -10.95 -14.67
N HIS A 302 2.93 -12.14 -14.13
CA HIS A 302 1.67 -12.86 -14.34
C HIS A 302 0.48 -12.12 -13.71
N ILE A 303 0.61 -11.68 -12.45
CA ILE A 303 -0.41 -10.89 -11.74
C ILE A 303 -0.78 -9.65 -12.57
N VAL A 304 0.21 -8.82 -12.90
CA VAL A 304 0.01 -7.57 -13.67
C VAL A 304 -0.63 -7.86 -15.02
N SER A 305 -0.12 -8.83 -15.77
CA SER A 305 -0.66 -9.18 -17.10
C SER A 305 -2.13 -9.61 -17.02
N SER A 306 -2.50 -10.34 -15.98
CA SER A 306 -3.86 -10.83 -15.77
C SER A 306 -4.81 -9.73 -15.30
N LEU A 307 -4.37 -8.86 -14.39
CA LEU A 307 -5.16 -7.72 -13.92
C LEU A 307 -5.35 -6.67 -15.01
N LEU A 308 -4.33 -6.40 -15.85
CA LEU A 308 -4.48 -5.52 -17.03
C LEU A 308 -5.51 -6.07 -18.03
N TRP A 309 -5.49 -7.39 -18.26
CA TRP A 309 -6.48 -8.02 -19.12
C TRP A 309 -7.88 -7.92 -18.52
N TYR A 310 -8.04 -8.21 -17.23
CA TYR A 310 -9.34 -8.10 -16.55
C TYR A 310 -9.88 -6.66 -16.60
N CYS A 311 -9.06 -5.67 -16.27
CA CYS A 311 -9.49 -4.26 -16.24
C CYS A 311 -9.73 -3.66 -17.65
N SER A 312 -9.26 -4.29 -18.73
CA SER A 312 -9.61 -3.85 -20.09
C SER A 312 -11.00 -4.32 -20.51
N GLN A 313 -11.51 -5.40 -19.90
CA GLN A 313 -12.83 -5.94 -20.16
C GLN A 313 -13.89 -5.46 -19.15
N HIS A 314 -13.48 -5.17 -17.92
CA HIS A 314 -14.36 -4.74 -16.83
C HIS A 314 -14.01 -3.32 -16.36
N THR A 315 -15.02 -2.50 -16.09
CA THR A 315 -14.83 -1.10 -15.64
C THR A 315 -14.37 -1.04 -14.18
N CYS A 316 -13.11 -1.37 -13.93
CA CYS A 316 -12.44 -1.31 -12.63
C CYS A 316 -11.28 -0.27 -12.64
N GLU A 317 -11.62 0.99 -12.91
CA GLU A 317 -10.65 2.08 -13.11
C GLU A 317 -9.66 2.23 -11.94
N ALA A 318 -10.15 2.17 -10.70
CA ALA A 318 -9.29 2.27 -9.53
C ALA A 318 -8.22 1.17 -9.48
N LEU A 319 -8.58 -0.08 -9.83
CA LEU A 319 -7.63 -1.19 -9.87
C LEU A 319 -6.64 -1.00 -11.01
N LEU A 320 -7.12 -0.63 -12.19
CA LEU A 320 -6.28 -0.38 -13.36
C LEU A 320 -5.22 0.69 -13.08
N HIS A 321 -5.59 1.78 -12.41
CA HIS A 321 -4.66 2.84 -12.04
C HIS A 321 -3.56 2.35 -11.12
N GLU A 322 -3.90 1.58 -10.08
CA GLU A 322 -2.90 1.04 -9.15
C GLU A 322 -1.96 0.03 -9.84
N VAL A 323 -2.47 -0.78 -10.79
CA VAL A 323 -1.64 -1.67 -11.62
C VAL A 323 -0.65 -0.87 -12.46
N ILE A 324 -1.15 0.14 -13.20
CA ILE A 324 -0.31 1.00 -14.05
C ILE A 324 0.77 1.68 -13.20
N VAL A 325 0.40 2.22 -12.04
CA VAL A 325 1.32 2.90 -11.14
C VAL A 325 2.42 1.95 -10.63
N CYS A 326 2.03 0.76 -10.21
CA CYS A 326 2.93 -0.26 -9.69
C CYS A 326 3.95 -0.71 -10.74
N VAL A 327 3.55 -0.86 -12.01
CA VAL A 327 4.48 -1.15 -13.10
C VAL A 327 5.48 -0.01 -13.32
N GLY A 328 5.02 1.25 -13.19
CA GLY A 328 5.90 2.41 -13.33
C GLY A 328 6.98 2.43 -12.25
N TYR A 329 6.60 2.23 -10.98
CA TYR A 329 7.58 2.13 -9.89
C TYR A 329 8.48 0.91 -10.02
N PHE A 330 7.97 -0.23 -10.49
CA PHE A 330 8.79 -1.42 -10.70
C PHE A 330 9.90 -1.21 -11.74
N THR A 331 9.66 -0.38 -12.76
CA THR A 331 10.53 -0.26 -13.94
C THR A 331 11.39 1.00 -14.01
N VAL A 332 11.00 2.08 -13.30
CA VAL A 332 11.70 3.37 -13.38
C VAL A 332 13.18 3.22 -13.03
N ASN A 333 14.06 3.64 -13.95
CA ASN A 333 15.52 3.55 -13.83
C ASN A 333 16.09 2.16 -13.51
N HIS A 334 15.35 1.08 -13.81
CA HIS A 334 15.79 -0.29 -13.48
C HIS A 334 15.71 -1.21 -14.71
N LEU A 335 16.83 -1.36 -15.44
CA LEU A 335 16.88 -2.08 -16.72
C LEU A 335 16.41 -3.54 -16.61
N ASP A 336 16.81 -4.28 -15.57
CA ASP A 336 16.41 -5.70 -15.44
C ASP A 336 14.89 -5.84 -15.27
N ASN A 337 14.27 -5.02 -14.41
CA ASN A 337 12.83 -4.97 -14.23
C ASN A 337 12.09 -4.50 -15.49
N GLN A 338 12.67 -3.59 -16.27
CA GLN A 338 12.14 -3.23 -17.60
C GLN A 338 12.14 -4.42 -18.57
N VAL A 339 13.16 -5.30 -18.51
CA VAL A 339 13.22 -6.53 -19.32
C VAL A 339 12.09 -7.50 -18.94
N ILE A 340 11.75 -7.58 -17.65
CA ILE A 340 10.64 -8.44 -17.19
C ILE A 340 9.33 -8.05 -17.89
N VAL A 341 8.97 -6.76 -17.96
CA VAL A 341 7.67 -6.33 -18.52
C VAL A 341 7.54 -6.47 -20.05
N GLN A 342 8.66 -6.52 -20.78
CA GLN A 342 8.66 -6.80 -22.23
C GLN A 342 8.69 -8.31 -22.56
N SER A 343 8.88 -9.19 -21.57
CA SER A 343 9.08 -10.62 -21.78
C SER A 343 7.82 -11.46 -21.55
N GLY A 344 7.87 -12.72 -21.98
CA GLY A 344 6.80 -13.70 -21.75
C GLY A 344 5.80 -13.82 -22.89
N ARG A 345 4.59 -14.29 -22.58
CA ARG A 345 3.53 -14.50 -23.59
C ARG A 345 3.02 -13.15 -24.12
N HIS A 346 2.85 -13.07 -25.43
CA HIS A 346 2.24 -11.90 -26.09
C HIS A 346 0.70 -11.90 -25.94
N PRO A 347 0.06 -10.72 -25.86
CA PRO A 347 0.69 -9.41 -25.67
C PRO A 347 1.38 -9.31 -24.30
N THR A 348 2.61 -8.78 -24.28
CA THR A 348 3.41 -8.61 -23.06
C THR A 348 2.81 -7.54 -22.16
N VAL A 349 3.31 -7.38 -20.92
CA VAL A 349 2.80 -6.32 -20.02
C VAL A 349 2.97 -4.95 -20.67
N LEU A 350 4.13 -4.67 -21.28
CA LEU A 350 4.37 -3.42 -21.99
C LEU A 350 3.38 -3.22 -23.15
N GLN A 351 3.15 -4.25 -23.99
CA GLN A 351 2.19 -4.14 -25.09
C GLN A 351 0.76 -3.94 -24.59
N LYS A 352 0.35 -4.62 -23.52
CA LYS A 352 -0.98 -4.45 -22.91
C LYS A 352 -1.19 -3.01 -22.41
N LEU A 353 -0.16 -2.37 -21.86
CA LEU A 353 -0.22 -0.95 -21.48
C LEU A 353 -0.41 -0.04 -22.70
N CYS A 354 0.28 -0.32 -23.80
CA CYS A 354 0.10 0.41 -25.07
C CYS A 354 -1.27 0.18 -25.72
N GLN A 355 -1.93 -0.93 -25.40
CA GLN A 355 -3.23 -1.34 -25.97
C GLN A 355 -4.44 -0.98 -25.08
N LEU A 356 -4.23 -0.19 -24.02
CA LEU A 356 -5.32 0.32 -23.19
C LEU A 356 -6.33 1.15 -24.01
N PRO A 357 -7.56 1.35 -23.51
CA PRO A 357 -8.56 2.17 -24.22
C PRO A 357 -8.03 3.57 -24.56
N PHE A 358 -8.46 4.10 -25.71
CA PHE A 358 -7.99 5.39 -26.26
C PHE A 358 -8.06 6.57 -25.27
N GLN A 359 -8.96 6.52 -24.28
CA GLN A 359 -9.08 7.53 -23.22
C GLN A 359 -7.77 7.70 -22.42
N TYR A 360 -6.99 6.62 -22.22
CA TYR A 360 -5.68 6.68 -21.57
C TYR A 360 -4.58 7.39 -22.40
N PHE A 361 -4.88 7.70 -23.67
CA PHE A 361 -4.00 8.42 -24.59
C PHE A 361 -4.54 9.81 -24.97
N SER A 362 -5.73 10.19 -24.49
CA SER A 362 -6.41 11.42 -24.90
C SER A 362 -7.02 12.25 -23.77
N ASP A 363 -7.52 11.63 -22.68
CA ASP A 363 -8.01 12.37 -21.50
C ASP A 363 -6.80 12.85 -20.67
N PRO A 364 -6.64 14.17 -20.43
CA PRO A 364 -5.52 14.72 -19.65
C PRO A 364 -5.34 14.08 -18.27
N ARG A 365 -6.42 13.60 -17.63
CA ARG A 365 -6.35 12.94 -16.32
C ARG A 365 -5.77 11.54 -16.43
N LEU A 366 -6.20 10.76 -17.42
CA LEU A 366 -5.77 9.37 -17.60
C LEU A 366 -4.37 9.28 -18.23
N ILE A 367 -4.00 10.25 -19.07
CA ILE A 367 -2.63 10.40 -19.59
C ILE A 367 -1.64 10.53 -18.42
N LYS A 368 -1.97 11.33 -17.39
CA LYS A 368 -1.14 11.48 -16.17
C LYS A 368 -1.00 10.19 -15.36
N VAL A 369 -1.88 9.21 -15.56
CA VAL A 369 -1.75 7.88 -14.97
C VAL A 369 -0.82 7.00 -15.81
N LEU A 370 -1.05 6.92 -17.12
CA LEU A 370 -0.37 5.98 -18.02
C LEU A 370 1.03 6.43 -18.47
N PHE A 371 1.18 7.67 -18.92
CA PHE A 371 2.41 8.11 -19.60
C PHE A 371 3.65 8.04 -18.71
N PRO A 372 3.61 8.41 -17.41
CA PRO A 372 4.75 8.22 -16.53
C PRO A 372 5.22 6.75 -16.47
N THR A 373 4.30 5.79 -16.51
CA THR A 373 4.63 4.36 -16.54
C THR A 373 5.26 3.94 -17.85
N LEU A 374 4.74 4.40 -19.01
CA LEU A 374 5.36 4.11 -20.30
C LEU A 374 6.77 4.71 -20.43
N ILE A 375 6.95 5.94 -19.91
CA ILE A 375 8.27 6.59 -19.83
C ILE A 375 9.21 5.75 -18.97
N ALA A 376 8.79 5.38 -17.76
CA ALA A 376 9.57 4.55 -16.84
C ALA A 376 9.95 3.18 -17.42
N ALA A 377 9.02 2.54 -18.14
CA ALA A 377 9.24 1.24 -18.73
C ALA A 377 10.17 1.27 -19.96
N CYS A 378 10.22 2.38 -20.70
CA CYS A 378 10.94 2.45 -21.97
C CYS A 378 12.22 3.29 -21.94
N TYR A 379 12.35 4.25 -21.02
CA TYR A 379 13.51 5.14 -20.98
C TYR A 379 14.81 4.36 -20.75
N ASN A 380 15.84 4.70 -21.53
CA ASN A 380 17.15 4.06 -21.56
C ASN A 380 17.14 2.55 -21.96
N ASN A 381 16.05 2.09 -22.58
CA ASN A 381 15.93 0.71 -23.08
C ASN A 381 15.47 0.70 -24.55
N PRO A 382 16.41 0.51 -25.50
CA PRO A 382 16.11 0.52 -26.94
C PRO A 382 15.06 -0.53 -27.35
N GLN A 383 15.09 -1.73 -26.75
CA GLN A 383 14.14 -2.79 -27.09
C GLN A 383 12.71 -2.44 -26.64
N ASN A 384 12.55 -1.95 -25.41
CA ASN A 384 11.25 -1.48 -24.93
C ASN A 384 10.75 -0.29 -25.76
N LYS A 385 11.64 0.61 -26.17
CA LYS A 385 11.29 1.71 -27.07
C LYS A 385 10.84 1.21 -28.44
N LEU A 386 11.50 0.22 -29.03
CA LEU A 386 11.06 -0.39 -30.29
C LEU A 386 9.66 -0.96 -30.16
N ILE A 387 9.37 -1.72 -29.10
CA ILE A 387 8.02 -2.25 -28.85
C ILE A 387 7.00 -1.10 -28.74
N LEU A 388 7.32 -0.05 -28.01
CA LEU A 388 6.48 1.14 -27.90
C LEU A 388 6.19 1.79 -29.27
N GLU A 389 7.21 1.94 -30.13
CA GLU A 389 7.08 2.53 -31.47
C GLU A 389 6.19 1.72 -32.42
N HIS A 390 6.09 0.39 -32.22
CA HIS A 390 5.18 -0.45 -32.99
C HIS A 390 3.71 -0.27 -32.57
N GLU A 391 3.46 0.07 -31.31
CA GLU A 391 2.11 0.18 -30.76
C GLU A 391 1.58 1.64 -30.75
N MET A 392 2.46 2.64 -30.57
CA MET A 392 2.09 4.07 -30.50
C MET A 392 3.23 5.02 -30.88
N SER A 393 2.91 6.32 -31.05
CA SER A 393 3.93 7.35 -31.34
C SER A 393 4.68 7.81 -30.09
N CYS A 394 5.99 7.62 -30.04
CA CYS A 394 6.88 8.14 -28.99
C CYS A 394 6.84 9.68 -28.85
N VAL A 395 6.39 10.41 -29.87
CA VAL A 395 6.25 11.88 -29.82
C VAL A 395 5.24 12.30 -28.75
N LEU A 396 4.23 11.46 -28.46
CA LEU A 396 3.25 11.72 -27.39
C LEU A 396 3.94 11.81 -26.02
N LEU A 397 4.87 10.89 -25.72
CA LEU A 397 5.61 10.89 -24.47
C LEU A 397 6.58 12.08 -24.39
N ALA A 398 7.28 12.40 -25.48
CA ALA A 398 8.17 13.55 -25.53
C ALA A 398 7.43 14.88 -25.33
N SER A 399 6.24 15.02 -25.92
CA SER A 399 5.40 16.22 -25.76
C SER A 399 4.88 16.34 -24.33
N PHE A 400 4.42 15.23 -23.74
CA PHE A 400 4.00 15.18 -22.34
C PHE A 400 5.11 15.62 -21.37
N ILE A 401 6.35 15.13 -21.56
CA ILE A 401 7.49 15.59 -20.74
C ILE A 401 7.72 17.09 -20.92
N GLN A 402 7.67 17.59 -22.16
CA GLN A 402 7.86 19.00 -22.46
C GLN A 402 6.82 19.90 -21.77
N ASP A 403 5.55 19.49 -21.74
CA ASP A 403 4.46 20.21 -21.09
C ASP A 403 4.69 20.31 -19.57
N PHE A 404 5.13 19.22 -18.93
CA PHE A 404 5.49 19.21 -17.50
C PHE A 404 6.69 20.11 -17.20
N THR A 405 7.74 20.08 -18.04
CA THR A 405 8.91 20.97 -17.90
C THR A 405 8.53 22.45 -17.99
N GLN A 406 7.60 22.83 -18.87
CA GLN A 406 7.17 24.23 -18.99
C GLN A 406 6.30 24.67 -17.81
N SER A 407 5.44 23.78 -17.31
CA SER A 407 4.59 24.06 -16.16
C SER A 407 5.38 24.22 -14.86
N SER A 408 6.44 23.43 -14.66
CA SER A 408 7.27 23.48 -13.44
C SER A 408 8.03 24.81 -13.30
N ILE A 409 8.57 25.34 -14.41
CA ILE A 409 9.32 26.61 -14.46
C ILE A 409 8.44 27.81 -14.03
N GLN A 410 7.11 27.73 -14.18
CA GLN A 410 6.19 28.79 -13.74
C GLN A 410 5.86 28.73 -12.24
N THR A 411 6.04 27.57 -11.60
CA THR A 411 5.68 27.31 -10.18
C THR A 411 6.86 27.30 -9.19
N ASP A 412 8.10 27.39 -9.65
CA ASP A 412 9.30 27.32 -8.78
C ASP A 412 9.38 28.44 -7.72
N ASN A 413 8.65 29.55 -7.91
CA ASN A 413 8.53 30.60 -6.88
C ASN A 413 7.60 30.25 -5.70
N GLN A 414 6.88 29.12 -5.73
CA GLN A 414 5.95 28.70 -4.67
C GLN A 414 6.18 27.27 -4.14
N GLN A 415 7.07 26.46 -4.74
CA GLN A 415 7.22 25.03 -4.40
C GLN A 415 8.07 24.75 -3.14
N ARG A 416 8.86 25.71 -2.64
CA ARG A 416 9.65 25.50 -1.40
C ARG A 416 8.79 25.33 -0.13
N GLU A 417 7.50 25.62 -0.17
CA GLU A 417 6.58 25.53 0.98
C GLU A 417 5.51 24.43 0.88
N LYS A 418 5.50 23.60 -0.18
CA LYS A 418 4.43 22.61 -0.46
C LYS A 418 4.86 21.13 -0.32
N SER A 419 5.87 20.80 0.49
CA SER A 419 6.32 19.41 0.69
C SER A 419 5.36 18.51 1.50
N LEU A 420 4.21 19.02 1.93
CA LEU A 420 3.31 18.36 2.88
C LEU A 420 2.02 17.79 2.26
N SER A 421 1.82 17.89 0.95
CA SER A 421 0.69 17.20 0.30
C SER A 421 0.96 15.70 0.20
N PRO A 422 -0.04 14.82 0.42
CA PRO A 422 0.12 13.40 0.11
C PRO A 422 0.53 13.31 -1.35
N LEU A 423 1.63 12.60 -1.64
CA LEU A 423 2.22 12.57 -2.98
C LEU A 423 1.12 12.30 -4.01
N ASP A 424 0.87 13.30 -4.85
CA ASP A 424 -0.01 13.12 -5.98
C ASP A 424 0.76 12.28 -7.01
N TYR A 425 0.38 11.01 -7.14
CA TYR A 425 1.01 10.10 -8.10
C TYR A 425 0.71 10.47 -9.56
N LEU A 426 -0.15 11.48 -9.79
CA LEU A 426 -0.40 12.10 -11.09
C LEU A 426 0.67 13.15 -11.45
N GLU A 427 1.50 13.56 -10.49
CA GLU A 427 2.66 14.41 -10.76
C GLU A 427 3.82 13.58 -11.31
N LEU A 428 4.33 13.96 -12.49
CA LEU A 428 5.42 13.23 -13.15
C LEU A 428 6.65 13.12 -12.24
N SER A 429 6.95 14.14 -11.43
CA SER A 429 8.13 14.13 -10.56
C SER A 429 8.08 13.13 -9.41
N ASN A 430 6.90 12.57 -9.14
CA ASN A 430 6.72 11.51 -8.15
C ASN A 430 6.79 10.11 -8.80
N ARG A 431 6.96 10.05 -10.13
CA ARG A 431 6.88 8.83 -10.94
C ARG A 431 8.08 8.65 -11.87
N PHE A 432 8.79 9.74 -12.17
CA PHE A 432 10.00 9.77 -12.99
C PHE A 432 10.91 10.94 -12.57
N PRO A 433 12.23 10.72 -12.41
CA PRO A 433 13.12 11.72 -11.81
C PRO A 433 13.25 12.98 -12.67
N ARG A 434 13.09 14.16 -12.05
CA ARG A 434 13.15 15.46 -12.75
C ARG A 434 14.46 15.68 -13.49
N GLN A 435 15.56 15.14 -12.96
CA GLN A 435 16.90 15.34 -13.50
C GLN A 435 17.08 14.69 -14.87
N THR A 436 16.25 13.70 -15.24
CA THR A 436 16.38 12.96 -16.50
C THR A 436 15.32 13.32 -17.54
N TRP A 437 14.50 14.35 -17.30
CA TRP A 437 13.37 14.70 -18.16
C TRP A 437 13.82 15.10 -19.57
N GLU A 438 14.86 15.93 -19.70
CA GLU A 438 15.32 16.37 -21.02
C GLU A 438 16.00 15.21 -21.77
N GLU A 439 16.81 14.40 -21.10
CA GLU A 439 17.41 13.20 -21.69
C GLU A 439 16.34 12.21 -22.16
N ALA A 440 15.29 11.99 -21.36
CA ALA A 440 14.15 11.14 -21.71
C ALA A 440 13.39 11.68 -22.91
N ARG A 441 13.11 12.99 -22.93
CA ARG A 441 12.46 13.64 -24.08
C ARG A 441 13.29 13.44 -25.35
N GLN A 442 14.59 13.67 -25.31
CA GLN A 442 15.48 13.45 -26.46
C GLN A 442 15.52 11.98 -26.88
N PHE A 443 15.53 11.06 -25.93
CA PHE A 443 15.48 9.62 -26.19
C PHE A 443 14.24 9.24 -27.01
N PHE A 444 13.05 9.76 -26.68
CA PHE A 444 11.82 9.46 -27.40
C PHE A 444 11.68 10.21 -28.75
N LEU A 445 12.36 11.34 -28.95
CA LEU A 445 12.36 12.07 -30.23
C LEU A 445 13.33 11.49 -31.27
N LYS A 446 14.42 10.85 -30.82
CA LYS A 446 15.39 10.23 -31.72
C LYS A 446 14.73 9.09 -32.50
N LYS A 447 14.66 9.18 -33.82
CA LYS A 447 14.31 8.02 -34.66
C LYS A 447 15.52 7.09 -34.71
N GLU A 448 15.33 5.80 -34.46
CA GLU A 448 16.40 4.84 -34.72
C GLU A 448 16.73 4.82 -36.21
N LYS A 449 18.02 4.90 -36.54
CA LYS A 449 18.48 4.72 -37.91
C LYS A 449 18.32 3.24 -38.24
N LYS A 450 17.36 2.95 -39.12
CA LYS A 450 17.12 1.60 -39.67
C LYS A 450 18.36 1.02 -40.33
#